data_AF-A0A933BBR9-F1
#
_entry.id   AF-A0A933BBR9-F1
#
_cell.length_a   1.000
_cell.length_b   1.000
_cell.length_c   1.000
_cell.angle_alpha   90.00
_cell.angle_beta   90.00
_cell.angle_gamma   90.00
#
_symmetry.space_group_name_H-M   'P 1'
#
loop_
_entity.id
_entity.type
_entity.pdbx_description
1 polymer ?
#
loop_
_entity_poly.entity_id
_entity_poly.type
_entity_poly.pdbx_seq_one_letter_code
_entity_poly.pdbx_strand_id
1 'polypeptide(L)'
;MNRRPRTAMPRRAAMPPRTARLTALLGIAAALILTAASEVAAHNPKLSSPYVYTIGDDIARRVRGIFRVVAGLEETTLVYYDREHHLIVAEIIGSTDDVEEAKREIAAFVDAIQEGVVGYAKKQHKIDLTDKDITLIYYVDSDQGTPAEVVRREEGRFVIPSEGDDD
;
A
#
# COMPACT_ATOMS: atom_id res chain seq x y z
N MET A 1 0.90 -50.46 -60.00
CA MET A 1 2.15 -50.25 -60.76
C MET A 1 2.64 -48.86 -60.38
N ASN A 2 3.83 -48.51 -59.87
CA ASN A 2 5.19 -49.06 -59.71
C ASN A 2 5.71 -48.45 -58.39
N ARG A 3 6.17 -49.14 -57.32
CA ARG A 3 7.47 -49.85 -57.10
C ARG A 3 8.64 -49.07 -57.74
N ARG A 4 9.57 -48.42 -57.02
CA ARG A 4 10.57 -48.85 -55.98
C ARG A 4 11.59 -47.67 -55.82
N PRO A 5 12.71 -47.72 -55.05
CA PRO A 5 13.02 -48.33 -53.75
C PRO A 5 13.93 -47.50 -52.78
N ARG A 6 13.79 -47.78 -51.47
CA ARG A 6 14.78 -48.12 -50.41
C ARG A 6 16.16 -47.41 -50.22
N THR A 7 16.45 -47.24 -48.91
CA THR A 7 17.71 -47.54 -48.13
C THR A 7 18.89 -46.58 -48.22
N ALA A 8 19.67 -46.24 -47.17
CA ALA A 8 19.79 -46.72 -45.78
C ALA A 8 20.48 -45.66 -44.87
N MET A 9 20.22 -45.71 -43.55
CA MET A 9 21.17 -45.32 -42.47
C MET A 9 22.35 -46.34 -42.40
N PRO A 10 23.30 -46.38 -41.43
CA PRO A 10 23.63 -45.54 -40.27
C PRO A 10 25.16 -45.24 -40.14
N ARG A 11 25.60 -44.55 -39.07
CA ARG A 11 26.59 -45.12 -38.11
C ARG A 11 27.09 -44.15 -37.04
N ARG A 12 27.00 -44.68 -35.81
CA ARG A 12 27.98 -44.65 -34.70
C ARG A 12 28.13 -43.39 -33.85
N ALA A 13 27.54 -43.52 -32.66
CA ALA A 13 28.13 -43.11 -31.40
C ALA A 13 29.58 -43.63 -31.25
N ALA A 14 30.45 -42.78 -30.71
CA ALA A 14 31.72 -43.16 -30.12
C ALA A 14 32.04 -42.19 -28.96
N MET A 15 31.92 -42.70 -27.74
CA MET A 15 32.54 -42.16 -26.54
C MET A 15 33.84 -42.92 -26.34
N PRO A 16 34.96 -42.28 -25.94
CA PRO A 16 35.67 -42.72 -24.73
C PRO A 16 36.46 -41.56 -24.05
N PRO A 17 37.34 -41.80 -23.06
CA PRO A 17 37.13 -42.42 -21.76
C PRO A 17 37.57 -41.49 -20.59
N ARG A 18 37.30 -41.93 -19.35
CA ARG A 18 37.69 -41.30 -18.08
C ARG A 18 39.21 -41.30 -17.85
N THR A 19 39.77 -40.18 -17.37
CA THR A 19 41.00 -40.15 -16.56
C THR A 19 41.01 -38.96 -15.59
N ALA A 20 41.34 -39.25 -14.33
CA ALA A 20 41.33 -38.39 -13.17
C ALA A 20 42.60 -37.52 -13.01
N ARG A 21 42.55 -36.48 -12.15
CA ARG A 21 43.56 -35.99 -11.16
C ARG A 21 43.17 -34.56 -10.72
N LEU A 22 42.64 -34.32 -9.52
CA LEU A 22 43.32 -34.08 -8.22
C LEU A 22 44.29 -32.87 -8.18
N THR A 23 43.86 -31.84 -7.43
CA THR A 23 44.60 -30.96 -6.48
C THR A 23 45.73 -30.03 -6.95
N ALA A 24 45.57 -28.72 -6.67
CA ALA A 24 46.41 -27.88 -5.78
C ALA A 24 46.05 -26.37 -5.95
N LEU A 25 45.46 -25.71 -4.93
CA LEU A 25 46.09 -24.76 -3.98
C LEU A 25 46.70 -23.51 -4.64
N LEU A 26 46.03 -22.35 -4.56
CA LEU A 26 46.17 -21.29 -3.53
C LEU A 26 47.44 -20.42 -3.73
N GLY A 27 47.26 -19.12 -4.02
CA GLY A 27 48.38 -18.20 -4.21
C GLY A 27 48.02 -16.71 -4.36
N ILE A 28 47.61 -16.09 -3.26
CA ILE A 28 48.00 -14.73 -2.78
C ILE A 28 47.61 -13.49 -3.61
N ALA A 29 46.56 -12.83 -3.10
CA ALA A 29 46.44 -11.41 -2.77
C ALA A 29 47.20 -10.34 -3.60
N ALA A 30 46.42 -9.49 -4.28
CA ALA A 30 46.72 -8.07 -4.38
C ALA A 30 45.51 -7.29 -3.85
N ALA A 31 45.62 -6.86 -2.59
CA ALA A 31 44.69 -5.96 -1.95
C ALA A 31 44.86 -4.56 -2.59
N LEU A 32 43.97 -4.22 -3.51
CA LEU A 32 43.60 -2.83 -3.77
C LEU A 32 42.26 -2.62 -3.08
N ILE A 33 42.31 -2.34 -1.78
CA ILE A 33 41.18 -1.73 -1.08
C ILE A 33 41.09 -0.32 -1.65
N LEU A 34 40.34 -0.14 -2.73
CA LEU A 34 39.68 1.14 -2.93
C LEU A 34 38.75 1.28 -1.72
N THR A 35 39.15 2.08 -0.75
CA THR A 35 38.20 2.72 0.15
C THR A 35 37.33 3.63 -0.71
N ALA A 36 36.38 3.04 -1.44
CA ALA A 36 35.09 3.67 -1.57
C ALA A 36 34.59 3.76 -0.13
N ALA A 37 34.70 4.96 0.45
CA ALA A 37 33.82 5.34 1.52
C ALA A 37 32.41 5.23 0.93
N SER A 38 31.85 4.02 0.94
CA SER A 38 30.43 3.86 0.99
C SER A 38 30.05 4.60 2.26
N GLU A 39 29.54 5.82 2.08
CA GLU A 39 28.62 6.37 3.05
C GLU A 39 27.62 5.24 3.31
N VAL A 40 27.80 4.56 4.43
CA VAL A 40 26.78 3.70 4.99
C VAL A 40 25.72 4.69 5.43
N ALA A 41 24.93 5.17 4.47
CA ALA A 41 23.62 5.71 4.75
C ALA A 41 23.00 4.65 5.65
N ALA A 42 22.72 5.03 6.90
CA ALA A 42 22.16 4.14 7.90
C ALA A 42 20.90 3.53 7.28
N HIS A 43 21.07 2.34 6.72
CA HIS A 43 20.07 1.69 5.90
C HIS A 43 19.09 1.17 6.93
N ASN A 44 18.10 1.98 7.31
CA ASN A 44 17.04 1.51 8.17
C ASN A 44 16.29 0.46 7.34
N PRO A 45 16.48 -0.85 7.60
CA PRO A 45 16.01 -1.89 6.71
C PRO A 45 14.48 -1.84 6.55
N LYS A 46 13.77 -1.26 7.54
CA LYS A 46 12.34 -0.99 7.50
C LYS A 46 11.96 0.08 6.47
N LEU A 47 12.73 1.17 6.36
CA LEU A 47 12.46 2.27 5.42
C LEU A 47 12.95 1.98 3.99
N SER A 48 13.86 1.03 3.82
CA SER A 48 14.34 0.60 2.52
C SER A 48 13.65 -0.63 1.96
N SER A 49 12.72 -1.22 2.72
CA SER A 49 11.95 -2.36 2.24
C SER A 49 10.98 -1.90 1.14
N PRO A 50 10.81 -2.68 0.05
CA PRO A 50 9.87 -2.32 -1.01
C PRO A 50 8.43 -2.30 -0.48
N TYR A 51 7.73 -1.20 -0.74
CA TYR A 51 6.31 -1.09 -0.42
C TYR A 51 5.47 -1.96 -1.35
N VAL A 52 4.66 -2.87 -0.79
CA VAL A 52 3.77 -3.74 -1.58
C VAL A 52 2.38 -3.11 -1.64
N TYR A 53 2.05 -2.47 -2.76
CA TYR A 53 0.75 -1.84 -2.97
C TYR A 53 -0.39 -2.86 -2.99
N THR A 54 -1.51 -2.53 -2.34
CA THR A 54 -2.69 -3.40 -2.17
C THR A 54 -3.95 -2.79 -2.76
N ILE A 55 -5.03 -3.56 -2.81
CA ILE A 55 -6.34 -3.05 -3.24
C ILE A 55 -6.85 -1.97 -2.27
N GLY A 56 -6.58 -2.11 -0.96
CA GLY A 56 -6.93 -1.09 0.03
C GLY A 56 -6.26 0.25 -0.26
N ASP A 57 -4.98 0.25 -0.64
CA ASP A 57 -4.26 1.48 -1.05
C ASP A 57 -4.91 2.14 -2.28
N ASP A 58 -5.39 1.33 -3.21
CA ASP A 58 -6.06 1.81 -4.41
C ASP A 58 -7.41 2.45 -4.12
N ILE A 59 -8.18 1.83 -3.24
CA ILE A 59 -9.45 2.37 -2.76
C ILE A 59 -9.21 3.66 -1.99
N ALA A 60 -8.25 3.70 -1.06
CA ALA A 60 -7.90 4.91 -0.30
C ALA A 60 -7.48 6.06 -1.22
N ARG A 61 -6.65 5.78 -2.23
CA ARG A 61 -6.26 6.75 -3.26
C ARG A 61 -7.47 7.27 -4.04
N ARG A 62 -8.45 6.42 -4.32
CA ARG A 62 -9.68 6.81 -5.02
C ARG A 62 -10.59 7.68 -4.15
N VAL A 63 -10.74 7.35 -2.87
CA VAL A 63 -11.48 8.14 -1.87
C VAL A 63 -10.91 9.55 -1.80
N ARG A 64 -9.57 9.68 -1.67
CA ARG A 64 -8.88 10.99 -1.71
C ARG A 64 -9.22 11.80 -2.96
N GLY A 65 -9.23 11.14 -4.11
CA GLY A 65 -9.58 11.77 -5.39
C GLY A 65 -11.02 12.28 -5.45
N ILE A 66 -11.96 11.53 -4.85
CA ILE A 66 -13.37 11.94 -4.75
C ILE A 66 -13.53 13.12 -3.81
N PHE A 67 -12.89 13.08 -2.64
CA PHE A 67 -12.92 14.16 -1.66
C PHE A 67 -12.48 15.49 -2.29
N ARG A 68 -11.35 15.49 -3.00
CA ARG A 68 -10.85 16.67 -3.72
C ARG A 68 -11.82 17.23 -4.78
N VAL A 69 -12.66 16.38 -5.40
CA VAL A 69 -13.49 16.78 -6.55
C VAL A 69 -14.93 17.09 -6.14
N VAL A 70 -15.52 16.27 -5.27
CA VAL A 70 -16.95 16.28 -4.97
C VAL A 70 -17.27 17.20 -3.81
N ALA A 71 -16.44 17.20 -2.77
CA ALA A 71 -16.73 17.97 -1.57
C ALA A 71 -16.26 19.42 -1.64
N GLY A 72 -15.55 19.82 -2.71
CA GLY A 72 -15.00 21.17 -2.82
C GLY A 72 -14.06 21.54 -1.66
N LEU A 73 -13.59 20.53 -0.93
CA LEU A 73 -12.83 20.63 0.31
C LEU A 73 -11.75 21.71 0.19
N GLU A 74 -11.95 22.81 0.89
CA GLU A 74 -10.84 23.71 1.25
C GLU A 74 -10.01 23.05 2.36
N GLU A 75 -10.62 22.12 3.10
CA GLU A 75 -10.08 21.43 4.24
C GLU A 75 -9.07 20.34 3.82
N THR A 76 -8.02 20.20 4.62
CA THR A 76 -6.95 19.24 4.32
C THR A 76 -7.42 17.83 4.68
N THR A 77 -7.45 16.94 3.68
CA THR A 77 -7.80 15.53 3.90
C THR A 77 -6.61 14.60 3.69
N LEU A 78 -6.36 13.77 4.69
CA LEU A 78 -5.44 12.65 4.61
C LEU A 78 -6.27 11.37 4.51
N VAL A 79 -6.02 10.55 3.48
CA VAL A 79 -6.73 9.28 3.30
C VAL A 79 -5.72 8.17 3.08
N TYR A 80 -5.84 7.10 3.85
CA TYR A 80 -4.93 5.96 3.79
C TYR A 80 -5.66 4.65 4.08
N TYR A 81 -4.98 3.53 3.78
CA TYR A 81 -5.43 2.20 4.13
C TYR A 81 -4.68 1.74 5.38
N ASP A 82 -5.41 1.60 6.48
CA ASP A 82 -4.91 0.96 7.69
C ASP A 82 -4.79 -0.54 7.43
N ARG A 83 -3.54 -1.02 7.34
CA ARG A 83 -3.23 -2.43 7.05
C ARG A 83 -3.39 -3.33 8.26
N GLU A 84 -3.34 -2.78 9.47
CA GLU A 84 -3.48 -3.54 10.71
C GLU A 84 -4.96 -3.86 10.96
N HIS A 85 -5.82 -2.85 10.80
CA HIS A 85 -7.26 -2.99 11.01
C HIS A 85 -8.03 -3.32 9.71
N HIS A 86 -7.36 -3.27 8.56
CA HIS A 86 -7.95 -3.46 7.23
C HIS A 86 -9.06 -2.45 6.88
N LEU A 87 -8.91 -1.20 7.32
CA LEU A 87 -9.89 -0.13 7.14
C LEU A 87 -9.36 0.98 6.23
N ILE A 88 -10.25 1.62 5.49
CA ILE A 88 -9.95 2.91 4.88
C ILE A 88 -10.16 3.99 5.93
N VAL A 89 -9.13 4.75 6.23
CA VAL A 89 -9.21 5.87 7.17
C VAL A 89 -9.08 7.18 6.41
N ALA A 90 -10.00 8.11 6.67
CA ALA A 90 -9.90 9.46 6.19
C ALA A 90 -9.95 10.44 7.36
N GLU A 91 -8.87 11.20 7.51
CA GLU A 91 -8.73 12.28 8.46
C GLU A 91 -9.04 13.59 7.73
N ILE A 92 -9.94 14.38 8.32
CA ILE A 92 -10.44 15.64 7.80
C ILE A 92 -10.03 16.72 8.80
N ILE A 93 -9.19 17.66 8.38
CA ILE A 93 -8.77 18.79 9.21
C ILE A 93 -9.60 19.99 8.80
N GLY A 94 -10.66 20.26 9.55
CA GLY A 94 -11.56 21.38 9.30
C GLY A 94 -11.46 22.49 10.35
N SER A 95 -12.41 23.41 10.30
CA SER A 95 -12.36 24.66 11.06
C SER A 95 -13.30 24.75 12.25
N THR A 96 -14.22 23.80 12.41
CA THR A 96 -15.21 23.84 13.50
C THR A 96 -14.82 22.92 14.66
N ASP A 97 -15.01 23.39 15.88
CA ASP A 97 -14.95 22.59 17.11
C ASP A 97 -16.35 22.13 17.58
N ASP A 98 -17.42 22.54 16.90
CA ASP A 98 -18.78 22.10 17.19
C ASP A 98 -19.03 20.69 16.66
N VAL A 99 -19.33 19.77 17.58
CA VAL A 99 -19.56 18.35 17.28
C VAL A 99 -20.69 18.14 16.28
N GLU A 100 -21.78 18.91 16.37
CA GLU A 100 -22.94 18.73 15.49
C GLU A 100 -22.67 19.27 14.08
N GLU A 101 -21.86 20.31 13.94
CA GLU A 101 -21.34 20.79 12.67
C GLU A 101 -20.38 19.81 12.02
N ALA A 102 -19.38 19.32 12.77
CA ALA A 102 -18.44 18.31 12.29
C ALA A 102 -19.16 17.02 11.83
N LYS A 103 -20.22 16.60 12.53
CA LYS A 103 -21.06 15.46 12.10
C LYS A 103 -21.73 15.70 10.74
N ARG A 104 -22.22 16.91 10.48
CA ARG A 104 -22.84 17.27 9.19
C ARG A 104 -21.81 17.24 8.07
N GLU A 105 -20.61 17.73 8.32
CA GLU A 105 -19.51 17.66 7.35
C GLU A 105 -19.12 16.20 7.05
N ILE A 106 -18.93 15.37 8.08
CA ILE A 106 -18.71 13.92 7.91
C ILE A 106 -19.83 13.28 7.08
N ALA A 107 -21.10 13.62 7.32
CA ALA A 107 -22.22 13.02 6.59
C ALA A 107 -22.14 13.32 5.08
N ALA A 108 -21.74 14.53 4.68
CA ALA A 108 -21.54 14.86 3.26
C ALA A 108 -20.45 13.97 2.61
N PHE A 109 -19.40 13.61 3.36
CA PHE A 109 -18.37 12.68 2.88
C PHE A 109 -18.87 11.25 2.72
N VAL A 110 -19.74 10.79 3.64
CA VAL A 110 -20.36 9.47 3.55
C VAL A 110 -21.13 9.33 2.24
N ASP A 111 -21.94 10.32 1.89
CA ASP A 111 -22.72 10.31 0.65
C ASP A 111 -21.80 10.25 -0.58
N ALA A 112 -20.76 11.08 -0.63
CA ALA A 112 -19.78 11.09 -1.72
C ALA A 112 -19.03 9.74 -1.86
N ILE A 113 -18.72 9.08 -0.74
CA ILE A 113 -18.10 7.76 -0.73
C ILE A 113 -19.06 6.70 -1.26
N GLN A 114 -20.32 6.73 -0.83
CA GLN A 114 -21.32 5.76 -1.27
C GLN A 114 -21.54 5.85 -2.79
N GLU A 115 -21.63 7.07 -3.33
CA GLU A 115 -21.82 7.28 -4.77
C GLU A 115 -20.58 6.93 -5.59
N GLY A 116 -19.38 7.27 -5.11
CA GLY A 116 -18.16 7.19 -5.91
C GLY A 116 -17.26 5.98 -5.64
N VAL A 117 -17.11 5.57 -4.39
CA VAL A 117 -16.12 4.57 -3.94
C VAL A 117 -16.73 3.17 -3.91
N VAL A 118 -17.92 3.02 -3.31
CA VAL A 118 -18.56 1.70 -3.14
C VAL A 118 -18.80 1.03 -4.50
N GLY A 119 -19.39 1.78 -5.45
CA GLY A 119 -19.60 1.30 -6.82
C GLY A 119 -18.29 0.96 -7.55
N TYR A 120 -17.24 1.75 -7.32
CA TYR A 120 -15.91 1.51 -7.89
C TYR A 120 -15.29 0.22 -7.36
N ALA A 121 -15.26 0.03 -6.04
CA ALA A 121 -14.71 -1.16 -5.39
C ALA A 121 -15.43 -2.43 -5.85
N LYS A 122 -16.77 -2.39 -5.92
CA LYS A 122 -17.58 -3.51 -6.40
C LYS A 122 -17.31 -3.83 -7.87
N LYS A 123 -17.23 -2.82 -8.73
CA LYS A 123 -17.05 -3.01 -10.18
C LYS A 123 -15.66 -3.52 -10.52
N GLN A 124 -14.62 -2.87 -10.00
CA GLN A 124 -13.21 -3.11 -10.37
C GLN A 124 -12.59 -4.25 -9.58
N HIS A 125 -12.85 -4.30 -8.28
CA HIS A 125 -12.16 -5.21 -7.36
C HIS A 125 -13.04 -6.33 -6.82
N LYS A 126 -14.35 -6.31 -7.12
CA LYS A 126 -15.36 -7.27 -6.61
C LYS A 126 -15.46 -7.27 -5.08
N ILE A 127 -15.19 -6.11 -4.46
CA ILE A 127 -15.30 -5.91 -3.02
C ILE A 127 -16.60 -5.16 -2.73
N ASP A 128 -17.40 -5.71 -1.83
CA ASP A 128 -18.58 -5.04 -1.29
C ASP A 128 -18.17 -4.25 -0.04
N LEU A 129 -17.90 -2.96 -0.23
CA LEU A 129 -17.61 -2.05 0.88
C LEU A 129 -18.90 -1.67 1.61
N THR A 130 -18.78 -1.55 2.93
CA THR A 130 -19.82 -1.12 3.85
C THR A 130 -19.30 0.00 4.76
N ASP A 131 -20.18 0.58 5.55
CA ASP A 131 -19.83 1.58 6.56
C ASP A 131 -18.85 1.09 7.64
N LYS A 132 -18.62 -0.23 7.73
CA LYS A 132 -17.64 -0.82 8.65
C LYS A 132 -16.22 -0.82 8.09
N ASP A 133 -16.07 -0.66 6.79
CA ASP A 133 -14.77 -0.71 6.11
C ASP A 133 -14.12 0.67 6.00
N ILE A 134 -14.81 1.72 6.48
CA ILE A 134 -14.42 3.12 6.33
C ILE A 134 -14.62 3.87 7.65
N THR A 135 -13.53 4.47 8.12
CA THR A 135 -13.51 5.37 9.27
C THR A 135 -13.25 6.79 8.79
N LEU A 136 -14.10 7.72 9.23
CA LEU A 136 -13.96 9.15 8.97
C LEU A 136 -13.67 9.85 10.29
N ILE A 137 -12.57 10.59 10.38
CA ILE A 137 -12.17 11.29 11.60
C ILE A 137 -12.11 12.77 11.30
N TYR A 138 -12.82 13.57 12.09
CA TYR A 138 -12.79 15.01 11.99
C TYR A 138 -11.91 15.60 13.09
N TYR A 139 -10.94 16.37 12.66
CA TYR A 139 -10.06 17.14 13.51
C TYR A 139 -10.31 18.62 13.31
N VAL A 140 -10.20 19.39 14.39
CA VAL A 140 -10.04 20.84 14.33
C VAL A 140 -8.57 21.18 14.48
N ASP A 141 -8.07 22.11 13.67
CA ASP A 141 -6.71 22.62 13.85
C ASP A 141 -6.61 23.28 15.23
N SER A 142 -5.64 22.82 16.04
CA SER A 142 -5.46 23.33 17.39
C SER A 142 -4.21 24.19 17.45
N ASP A 143 -4.28 25.27 18.24
CA ASP A 143 -3.13 26.14 18.50
C ASP A 143 -1.93 25.42 19.15
N GLN A 144 -2.10 24.16 19.57
CA GLN A 144 -1.07 23.33 20.21
C GLN A 144 -0.23 22.52 19.20
N GLY A 145 -0.46 22.70 17.90
CA GLY A 145 0.34 22.09 16.83
C GLY A 145 0.04 20.63 16.55
N THR A 146 -0.96 20.05 17.22
CA THR A 146 -1.56 18.75 16.89
C THR A 146 -3.06 18.93 16.75
N PRO A 147 -3.67 18.59 15.60
CA PRO A 147 -5.12 18.68 15.44
C PRO A 147 -5.86 17.87 16.51
N ALA A 148 -6.94 18.42 17.06
CA ALA A 148 -7.74 17.76 18.10
C ALA A 148 -8.93 17.04 17.46
N GLU A 149 -9.13 15.76 17.81
CA GLU A 149 -10.29 14.99 17.31
C GLU A 149 -11.58 15.58 17.90
N VAL A 150 -12.51 15.96 17.04
CA VAL A 150 -13.83 16.49 17.45
C VAL A 150 -14.85 15.37 17.44
N VAL A 151 -14.87 14.59 16.36
CA VAL A 151 -15.79 13.47 16.18
C VAL A 151 -15.24 12.50 15.15
N ARG A 152 -15.54 11.22 15.34
CA ARG A 152 -15.23 10.15 14.39
C ARG A 152 -16.49 9.39 14.04
N ARG A 153 -16.60 8.97 12.78
CA ARG A 153 -17.57 7.98 12.34
C ARG A 153 -16.87 6.66 12.09
N GLU A 154 -17.22 5.67 12.88
CA GLU A 154 -16.65 4.32 12.85
C GLU A 154 -17.80 3.31 12.92
N GLU A 155 -17.74 2.26 12.09
CA GLU A 155 -18.80 1.24 11.99
C GLU A 155 -20.22 1.81 11.79
N GLY A 156 -20.34 2.90 11.04
CA GLY A 156 -21.63 3.55 10.80
C GLY A 156 -22.15 4.44 11.93
N ARG A 157 -21.37 4.63 13.01
CA ARG A 157 -21.79 5.36 14.22
C ARG A 157 -20.86 6.53 14.51
N PHE A 158 -21.41 7.61 15.02
CA PHE A 158 -20.62 8.73 15.51
C PHE A 158 -20.12 8.47 16.93
N VAL A 159 -18.84 8.67 17.14
CA VAL A 159 -18.10 8.54 18.40
C VAL A 159 -17.47 9.90 18.69
N ILE A 160 -17.70 10.41 19.89
CA ILE A 160 -17.10 11.66 20.38
C ILE A 160 -15.97 11.23 21.32
N PRO A 161 -14.72 11.69 21.12
CA PRO A 161 -13.64 11.38 22.04
C PRO A 161 -14.00 11.93 23.43
N SER A 162 -13.93 11.07 24.45
CA SER A 162 -14.04 11.51 25.84
C SER A 162 -12.83 12.37 26.20
N GLU A 163 -13.05 13.53 26.83
CA GLU A 163 -11.98 14.34 27.40
C GLU A 163 -11.21 13.50 28.43
N GLY A 164 -10.00 13.07 28.08
CA GLY A 164 -8.98 12.56 29.00
C GLY A 164 -9.23 11.18 29.63
N ASP A 165 -8.59 10.16 29.06
CA ASP A 165 -7.83 9.22 29.90
C ASP A 165 -6.34 9.63 29.77
N ASP A 166 -5.99 10.75 30.39
CA ASP A 166 -4.59 11.10 30.67
C ASP A 166 -4.15 10.26 31.89
N ASP A 167 -3.57 9.08 31.63
CA ASP A 167 -2.82 8.26 32.60
C ASP A 167 -1.30 8.56 32.53
#